data_AF-T0V0C7-F1
#
_entry.id   AF-T0V0C7-F1
#
_cell.length_a   1.000
_cell.length_b   1.000
_cell.length_c   1.000
_cell.angle_alpha   90.00
_cell.angle_beta   90.00
_cell.angle_gamma   90.00
#
_symmetry.space_group_name_H-M   'P 1'
#
loop_
_entity.id
_entity.type
_entity.pdbx_description
1 polymer ?
#
loop_
_entity_poly.entity_id
_entity_poly.type
_entity_poly.pdbx_seq_one_letter_code
_entity_poly.pdbx_strand_id
1 'polypeptide(L)' 'MSIIDQKWPEIKHRLEAWLGPSNFDANGQQKQSLREIAKK' A
#
# COMPACT_ATOMS: atom_id res chain seq x y z
N MET A 1 -2.02 -17.28 -3.43
CA MET A 1 -1.16 -16.82 -4.54
C MET A 1 0.17 -16.42 -3.92
N SER A 2 1.25 -17.15 -4.18
CA SER A 2 2.58 -16.81 -3.65
C SER A 2 3.13 -15.58 -4.38
N ILE A 3 3.79 -14.68 -3.65
CA ILE A 3 4.51 -13.55 -4.23
C ILE A 3 5.84 -14.10 -4.78
N ILE A 4 6.11 -13.85 -6.06
CA ILE A 4 7.38 -14.23 -6.72
C ILE A 4 8.35 -13.07 -6.50
N ASP A 5 9.61 -13.34 -6.18
CA ASP A 5 10.64 -12.37 -5.80
C ASP A 5 10.72 -11.17 -6.77
N GLN A 6 10.59 -11.43 -8.07
CA GLN A 6 10.63 -10.39 -9.12
C GLN A 6 9.49 -9.37 -9.03
N LYS A 7 8.37 -9.70 -8.36
CA LYS A 7 7.23 -8.81 -8.14
C LYS A 7 7.32 -8.06 -6.80
N TRP A 8 8.25 -8.44 -5.94
CA TRP A 8 8.43 -7.82 -4.63
C TRP A 8 8.71 -6.32 -4.68
N PRO A 9 9.59 -5.79 -5.57
CA PRO A 9 9.87 -4.35 -5.61
C PRO A 9 8.62 -3.51 -5.88
N GLU A 10 7.77 -3.96 -6.79
CA GLU A 10 6.52 -3.27 -7.13
C GLU A 10 5.50 -3.34 -5.98
N ILE A 11 5.35 -4.51 -5.37
CA ILE A 11 4.45 -4.70 -4.22
C ILE A 11 4.93 -3.88 -3.02
N LYS A 12 6.24 -3.87 -2.76
CA LYS A 12 6.87 -3.10 -1.70
C LYS A 12 6.58 -1.61 -1.88
N HIS A 13 6.76 -1.06 -3.08
CA HIS A 13 6.52 0.37 -3.33
C HIS A 13 5.06 0.77 -3.04
N ARG A 14 4.11 -0.07 -3.48
CA ARG A 14 2.67 0.14 -3.20
C ARG A 14 2.36 0.04 -1.70
N LEU A 15 3.00 -0.89 -1.00
CA LEU A 15 2.87 -1.05 0.46
C LEU A 15 3.46 0.15 1.21
N GLU A 16 4.62 0.65 0.81
CA GLU A 16 5.26 1.83 1.41
C GLU A 16 4.38 3.08 1.24
N ALA A 17 3.78 3.28 0.05
CA ALA A 17 2.82 4.35 -0.18
C ALA A 17 1.55 4.22 0.68
N TRP A 18 1.04 3.00 0.85
CA TRP A 18 -0.15 2.73 1.67
C TRP A 18 0.11 2.85 3.18
N LEU A 19 1.30 2.45 3.64
CA LEU A 19 1.74 2.56 5.04
C LEU A 19 2.19 3.99 5.41
N GLY A 20 2.29 4.89 4.43
CA GLY A 20 2.66 6.28 4.68
C GLY A 20 1.67 6.96 5.63
N PRO A 21 2.14 7.81 6.56
CA PRO A 21 1.29 8.48 7.55
C PRO A 21 0.23 9.38 6.90
N SER A 22 0.46 9.83 5.67
CA SER A 22 -0.53 10.56 4.86
C SER A 22 -1.81 9.76 4.61
N ASN A 23 -1.72 8.42 4.55
CA ASN A 23 -2.85 7.53 4.33
C ASN A 23 -3.63 7.21 5.61
N PHE A 24 -3.22 7.68 6.79
CA PHE A 24 -3.96 7.46 8.03
C PHE A 24 -4.59 8.76 8.53
N ASP A 25 -5.80 8.65 9.08
CA ASP A 25 -6.46 9.76 9.76
C ASP A 25 -6.06 9.84 11.25
N ALA A 26 -6.62 10.83 11.96
CA ALA A 26 -6.32 11.05 13.38
C ALA A 26 -6.74 9.89 14.30
N ASN A 27 -7.62 9.00 13.83
CA ASN A 27 -8.08 7.82 14.55
C ASN A 27 -7.30 6.56 14.14
N GLY A 28 -6.29 6.69 13.29
CA GLY A 28 -5.52 5.57 12.76
C GLY A 28 -6.25 4.76 11.69
N GLN A 29 -7.33 5.29 11.10
CA GLN A 29 -8.03 4.63 10.00
C GLN A 29 -7.39 5.00 8.66
N GLN A 30 -7.24 4.01 7.79
CA GLN A 30 -6.77 4.23 6.43
C GLN A 30 -7.77 5.09 5.64
N LYS A 31 -7.29 6.12 4.95
CA LYS A 31 -8.06 7.02 4.08
C LYS A 31 -8.31 6.38 2.71
N GLN A 32 -7.35 5.61 2.22
CA GLN A 32 -7.45 4.86 0.97
C GLN A 32 -7.02 3.41 1.19
N SER A 33 -7.75 2.48 0.57
CA SER A 33 -7.37 1.08 0.62
C SER A 33 -6.13 0.81 -0.24
N LEU A 34 -5.33 -0.19 0.12
CA LEU A 34 -4.16 -0.62 -0.67
C LEU A 34 -4.53 -0.89 -2.14
N ARG A 35 -5.74 -1.43 -2.37
CA ARG A 35 -6.25 -1.71 -3.71
C ARG A 35 -6.51 -0.43 -4.52
N GLU A 36 -6.91 0.66 -3.88
CA GLU A 36 -7.14 1.94 -4.55
C GLU A 36 -5.83 2.64 -4.89
N ILE A 37 -4.85 2.60 -3.99
CA ILE A 37 -3.50 3.10 -4.25
C ILE A 37 -2.84 2.30 -5.37
N ALA A 38 -3.07 0.99 -5.42
CA ALA A 38 -2.57 0.10 -6.48
C ALA A 38 -3.23 0.30 -7.86
N LYS A 39 -4.36 1.01 -7.95
CA LYS A 39 -5.07 1.30 -9.21
C LYS A 39 -4.69 2.65 -9.83
N LYS A 40 -4.03 3.51 -9.07
CA LYS A 40 -3.55 4.83 -9.50
C LYS A 40 -2.15 4.71 -10.08
#